data_AF-X0YKF4-F1
#
_entry.id   AF-X0YKF4-F1
#
_cell.length_a   1.000
_cell.length_b   1.000
_cell.length_c   1.000
_cell.angle_alpha   90.00
_cell.angle_beta   90.00
_cell.angle_gamma   90.00
#
_symmetry.space_group_name_H-M   'P 1'
#
loop_
_entity.id
_entity.type
_entity.pdbx_description
1 polymer ?
#
loop_
_entity_poly.entity_id
_entity_poly.type
_entity_poly.pdbx_seq_one_letter_code
_entity_poly.pdbx_strand_id
1 'polypeptide(L)'
;PAKFVPKVMEECGKKGVKATVIISAGFKEAGIEGSRLEKEVASIAKSNGIRIVGPNCLGIINTDSPYNASFTTHTPKKGNISFFSQSGALCAAILDWSIGEKIGFHKFVSLGNKADLTEVDFLEDFLKDPKTKVITGYLEGVTEGEKFIKVTSEVSKKKPVILVKSGGTDSGAKAVSSHTGTLAGSQAAYDAAFKQSGVIHAQSVQDLFDYSVALAYQPLPLGRRAAIVTNAGGAGVMASDACERNGIILSQFSSETIDRLRSFLPSAANVYNPVDVLGDSLAERYLRAANLLINDENVDSLIAILVPAAPTQIKETAIGLAELSKRTEKTIIACFMGKDHVKAGIEILIDNSIPNYHFPERAIASLAAMNRYRKYVVSPEKIYQKFDVDREKVQKIFATAISEDKRFLSDEEAREVVKAYGIRIPKTELAKDINQAIEIAERIGYPLVLKVASPDILHKTDVGGVKIGIKNKQELRDSFDDIIWEAKRYMPNAKILGVILQEFISAKREVILGMNKDPQFGPLLMFGLGGIYVEALKDVSFRVAPITESEAWEMISEIKSFPLLRGIRGEKSADIDSIVDSLLRLSQLVTDFPNILEMDINPLMVYDKGKRSVATDVRISLGG
;
A
#
# COMPACT_ATOMS: atom_id res chain seq x y z
N PRO A 1 -28.73 7.79 25.91
CA PRO A 1 -28.96 6.34 25.68
C PRO A 1 -29.44 6.08 24.24
N ALA A 2 -28.93 5.03 23.58
CA ALA A 2 -29.20 4.76 22.16
C ALA A 2 -30.69 4.75 21.79
N LYS A 3 -31.53 4.10 22.60
CA LYS A 3 -32.98 3.94 22.34
C LYS A 3 -33.77 5.24 22.18
N PHE A 4 -33.24 6.38 22.66
CA PHE A 4 -33.89 7.68 22.55
C PHE A 4 -33.40 8.50 21.36
N VAL A 5 -32.31 8.09 20.71
CA VAL A 5 -31.67 8.85 19.63
C VAL A 5 -32.57 9.04 18.41
N PRO A 6 -33.36 8.06 17.92
CA PRO A 6 -34.27 8.27 16.79
C PRO A 6 -35.23 9.45 17.02
N LYS A 7 -35.90 9.47 18.18
CA LYS A 7 -36.82 10.56 18.56
C LYS A 7 -36.13 11.92 18.58
N VAL A 8 -34.92 12.00 19.15
CA VAL A 8 -34.15 13.25 19.18
C VAL A 8 -33.78 13.70 17.76
N MET A 9 -33.44 12.76 16.87
CA MET A 9 -33.14 13.08 15.46
C MET A 9 -34.36 13.60 14.70
N GLU A 10 -35.57 13.10 14.98
CA GLU A 10 -36.81 13.66 14.43
C GLU A 10 -37.05 15.09 14.94
N GLU A 11 -36.81 15.35 16.22
CA GLU A 11 -36.91 16.69 16.81
C GLU A 11 -35.89 17.65 16.19
N CYS A 12 -34.65 17.20 15.97
CA CYS A 12 -33.63 17.94 15.24
C CYS A 12 -34.08 18.27 13.82
N GLY A 13 -34.71 17.30 13.12
CA GLY A 13 -35.28 17.49 11.78
C GLY A 13 -36.34 18.58 11.75
N LYS A 14 -37.32 18.52 12.68
CA LYS A 14 -38.36 19.55 12.85
C LYS A 14 -37.80 20.94 13.14
N LYS A 15 -36.64 21.01 13.80
CA LYS A 15 -35.94 22.27 14.11
C LYS A 15 -34.99 22.75 13.01
N GLY A 16 -34.84 22.00 11.92
CA GLY A 16 -33.97 22.38 10.80
C GLY A 16 -32.48 22.30 11.12
N VAL A 17 -32.08 21.48 12.10
CA VAL A 17 -30.67 21.17 12.39
C VAL A 17 -30.01 20.62 11.13
N LYS A 18 -28.74 20.97 10.89
CA LYS A 18 -28.02 20.55 9.67
C LYS A 18 -27.03 19.42 9.90
N ALA A 19 -26.48 19.32 11.11
CA ALA A 19 -25.53 18.29 11.48
C ALA A 19 -25.69 17.91 12.95
N THR A 20 -25.44 16.64 13.26
CA THR A 20 -25.43 16.11 14.62
C THR A 20 -24.16 15.31 14.89
N VAL A 21 -23.70 15.38 16.14
CA VAL A 21 -22.61 14.54 16.66
C VAL A 21 -23.23 13.59 17.67
N ILE A 22 -23.30 12.31 17.32
CA ILE A 22 -23.95 11.30 18.17
C ILE A 22 -22.89 10.59 19.00
N ILE A 23 -22.73 11.06 20.24
CA ILE A 23 -21.80 10.47 21.21
C ILE A 23 -22.27 9.09 21.71
N SER A 24 -23.59 8.89 21.78
CA SER A 24 -24.16 7.66 22.35
C SER A 24 -23.67 6.40 21.65
N ALA A 25 -23.20 5.43 22.43
CA ALA A 25 -22.99 4.04 22.04
C ALA A 25 -24.29 3.22 22.18
N GLY A 26 -24.26 1.96 21.75
CA GLY A 26 -25.37 1.01 21.70
C GLY A 26 -25.95 0.78 20.29
N PHE A 27 -25.14 0.95 19.23
CA PHE A 27 -25.55 0.86 17.84
C PHE A 27 -24.93 -0.37 17.15
N LYS A 28 -24.42 -0.27 15.92
CA LYS A 28 -23.90 -1.42 15.15
C LYS A 28 -22.88 -2.26 15.92
N GLU A 29 -22.05 -1.64 16.76
CA GLU A 29 -21.08 -2.30 17.63
C GLU A 29 -21.72 -3.20 18.71
N ALA A 30 -22.99 -2.98 19.04
CA ALA A 30 -23.75 -3.76 20.02
C ALA A 30 -24.50 -4.96 19.41
N GLY A 31 -24.35 -5.21 18.10
CA GLY A 31 -24.94 -6.35 17.41
C GLY A 31 -26.16 -6.00 16.53
N ILE A 32 -26.98 -7.01 16.23
CA ILE A 32 -28.03 -6.93 15.19
C ILE A 32 -29.07 -5.84 15.49
N GLU A 33 -29.59 -5.78 16.73
CA GLU A 33 -30.59 -4.76 17.10
C GLU A 33 -30.01 -3.35 17.06
N GLY A 34 -28.76 -3.18 17.51
CA GLY A 34 -28.09 -1.89 17.42
C GLY A 34 -27.79 -1.48 15.98
N SER A 35 -27.50 -2.44 15.09
CA SER A 35 -27.39 -2.18 13.64
C SER A 35 -28.72 -1.73 13.03
N ARG A 36 -29.85 -2.32 13.45
CA ARG A 36 -31.19 -1.88 13.02
C ARG A 36 -31.46 -0.44 13.47
N LEU A 37 -31.12 -0.13 14.72
CA LEU A 37 -31.27 1.22 15.29
C LEU A 37 -30.39 2.25 14.59
N GLU A 38 -29.16 1.89 14.21
CA GLU A 38 -28.26 2.75 13.45
C GLU A 38 -28.83 3.10 12.07
N LYS A 39 -29.38 2.10 11.37
CA LYS A 39 -30.06 2.30 10.09
C LYS A 39 -31.27 3.21 10.20
N GLU A 40 -32.05 3.07 11.28
CA GLU A 40 -33.20 3.94 11.58
C GLU A 40 -32.76 5.40 11.76
N VAL A 41 -31.73 5.63 12.57
CA VAL A 41 -31.15 6.97 12.79
C VAL A 41 -30.62 7.58 11.49
N ALA A 42 -29.88 6.81 10.69
CA ALA A 42 -29.35 7.27 9.41
C ALA A 42 -30.49 7.62 8.42
N SER A 43 -31.57 6.83 8.40
CA SER A 43 -32.75 7.08 7.56
C SER A 43 -33.48 8.37 7.95
N ILE A 44 -33.68 8.61 9.25
CA ILE A 44 -34.28 9.85 9.77
C ILE A 44 -33.42 11.05 9.38
N ALA A 45 -32.10 10.95 9.57
CA ALA A 45 -31.18 12.03 9.22
C ALA A 45 -31.23 12.37 7.73
N LYS A 46 -31.14 11.35 6.86
CA LYS A 46 -31.23 11.51 5.41
C LYS A 46 -32.54 12.17 4.98
N SER A 47 -33.67 11.74 5.55
CA SER A 47 -35.00 12.27 5.21
C SER A 47 -35.18 13.75 5.62
N ASN A 48 -34.40 14.22 6.59
CA ASN A 48 -34.43 15.60 7.08
C ASN A 48 -33.24 16.45 6.59
N GLY A 49 -32.36 15.90 5.75
CA GLY A 49 -31.15 16.60 5.28
C GLY A 49 -30.15 16.90 6.40
N ILE A 50 -30.08 16.05 7.42
CA ILE A 50 -29.11 16.13 8.53
C ILE A 50 -27.92 15.23 8.22
N ARG A 51 -26.70 15.73 8.45
CA ARG A 51 -25.47 14.91 8.44
C ARG A 51 -25.10 14.42 9.84
N ILE A 52 -24.53 13.22 9.95
CA ILE A 52 -24.15 12.60 11.24
C ILE A 52 -22.64 12.34 11.32
N VAL A 53 -22.03 12.79 12.43
CA VAL A 53 -20.75 12.24 12.93
C VAL A 53 -21.04 11.20 14.01
N GLY A 54 -20.41 10.03 13.93
CA GLY A 54 -20.69 8.88 14.80
C GLY A 54 -21.67 7.88 14.16
N PRO A 55 -22.53 7.20 14.95
CA PRO A 55 -22.63 7.25 16.41
C PRO A 55 -21.41 6.64 17.11
N ASN A 56 -21.46 6.47 18.44
CA ASN A 56 -20.38 5.87 19.23
C ASN A 56 -19.02 6.54 18.98
N CYS A 57 -18.98 7.86 19.12
CA CYS A 57 -17.78 8.65 18.88
C CYS A 57 -17.40 9.48 20.11
N LEU A 58 -16.14 9.91 20.17
CA LEU A 58 -15.67 10.84 21.20
C LEU A 58 -16.19 12.27 20.98
N GLY A 59 -16.47 12.63 19.72
CA GLY A 59 -16.88 13.96 19.29
C GLY A 59 -15.88 14.63 18.37
N ILE A 60 -15.97 15.97 18.24
CA ILE A 60 -15.15 16.77 17.33
C ILE A 60 -14.56 18.00 18.02
N ILE A 61 -13.38 18.41 17.57
CA ILE A 61 -12.67 19.60 18.06
C ILE A 61 -12.16 20.42 16.87
N ASN A 62 -12.29 21.73 16.95
CA ASN A 62 -11.70 22.70 16.03
C ASN A 62 -10.97 23.78 16.85
N THR A 63 -9.64 23.81 16.78
CA THR A 63 -8.80 24.72 17.57
C THR A 63 -8.73 26.14 16.98
N ASP A 64 -9.31 26.37 15.81
CA ASP A 64 -9.33 27.68 15.17
C ASP A 64 -10.50 28.56 15.60
N SER A 65 -11.68 27.96 15.78
CA SER A 65 -12.88 28.60 16.38
C SER A 65 -13.06 28.21 17.86
N PRO A 66 -11.95 27.96 18.57
CA PRO A 66 -11.78 27.08 19.76
C PRO A 66 -13.05 26.35 20.24
N TYR A 67 -13.58 25.48 19.38
CA TYR A 67 -14.80 24.72 19.63
C TYR A 67 -14.44 23.27 19.99
N ASN A 68 -14.86 22.81 21.17
CA ASN A 68 -14.70 21.43 21.61
C ASN A 68 -16.09 20.83 21.92
N ALA A 69 -16.60 20.02 20.99
CA ALA A 69 -17.81 19.23 21.15
C ALA A 69 -17.47 17.74 21.31
N SER A 70 -16.64 17.48 22.32
CA SER A 70 -16.26 16.14 22.76
C SER A 70 -16.35 16.07 24.29
N PHE A 71 -16.15 14.88 24.83
CA PHE A 71 -16.05 14.67 26.29
C PHE A 71 -14.60 14.43 26.75
N THR A 72 -13.63 15.05 26.05
CA THR A 72 -12.22 14.98 26.43
C THR A 72 -11.92 15.84 27.66
N THR A 73 -10.87 15.48 28.39
CA THR A 73 -10.39 16.25 29.55
C THR A 73 -9.72 17.56 29.14
N HIS A 74 -9.18 17.63 27.92
CA HIS A 74 -8.41 18.76 27.44
C HIS A 74 -8.72 19.07 25.96
N THR A 75 -8.49 20.34 25.59
CA THR A 75 -8.45 20.78 24.19
C THR A 75 -6.99 20.83 23.75
N PRO A 76 -6.60 20.21 22.61
CA PRO A 76 -5.22 20.20 22.17
C PRO A 76 -4.74 21.62 21.81
N LYS A 77 -3.41 21.80 21.76
CA LYS A 77 -2.82 23.05 21.26
C LYS A 77 -3.24 23.28 19.81
N LYS A 78 -3.34 24.55 19.42
CA LYS A 78 -3.54 24.92 18.01
C LYS A 78 -2.33 24.49 17.18
N GLY A 79 -2.59 23.86 16.06
CA GLY A 79 -1.59 23.48 15.07
C GLY A 79 -2.15 23.46 13.66
N ASN A 80 -1.46 22.77 12.77
CA ASN A 80 -1.76 22.66 11.34
C ASN A 80 -1.98 21.20 10.88
N ILE A 81 -2.10 20.29 11.84
CA ILE A 81 -2.35 18.86 11.63
C ILE A 81 -3.84 18.60 11.85
N SER A 82 -4.54 18.04 10.86
CA SER A 82 -5.92 17.59 11.03
C SER A 82 -5.98 16.08 11.21
N PHE A 83 -6.73 15.64 12.21
CA PHE A 83 -6.78 14.24 12.61
C PHE A 83 -8.19 13.66 12.54
N PHE A 84 -8.30 12.40 12.08
CA PHE A 84 -9.51 11.61 12.26
C PHE A 84 -9.21 10.21 12.81
N SER A 85 -10.14 9.60 13.54
CA SER A 85 -10.00 8.22 14.01
C SER A 85 -11.33 7.52 14.21
N GLN A 86 -11.35 6.23 13.85
CA GLN A 86 -12.48 5.33 14.10
C GLN A 86 -12.53 4.81 15.55
N SER A 87 -11.43 4.92 16.31
CA SER A 87 -11.37 4.55 17.72
C SER A 87 -11.44 5.77 18.64
N GLY A 88 -12.53 5.87 19.41
CA GLY A 88 -12.72 6.93 20.40
C GLY A 88 -11.76 6.83 21.60
N ALA A 89 -11.46 5.62 22.08
CA ALA A 89 -10.49 5.43 23.16
C ALA A 89 -9.07 5.85 22.75
N LEU A 90 -8.67 5.50 21.52
CA LEU A 90 -7.38 5.93 20.98
C LEU A 90 -7.32 7.45 20.82
N CYS A 91 -8.42 8.10 20.45
CA CYS A 91 -8.48 9.56 20.39
C CYS A 91 -8.12 10.21 21.74
N ALA A 92 -8.68 9.69 22.84
CA ALA A 92 -8.40 10.24 24.17
C ALA A 92 -6.91 10.10 24.55
N ALA A 93 -6.32 8.93 24.28
CA ALA A 93 -4.89 8.70 24.52
C ALA A 93 -3.99 9.59 23.65
N ILE A 94 -4.35 9.77 22.37
CA ILE A 94 -3.63 10.64 21.44
C ILE A 94 -3.67 12.10 21.90
N LEU A 95 -4.83 12.58 22.34
CA LEU A 95 -4.96 13.96 22.81
C LEU A 95 -4.10 14.21 24.05
N ASP A 96 -4.12 13.29 25.02
CA ASP A 96 -3.26 13.37 26.20
C ASP A 96 -1.77 13.36 25.82
N TRP A 97 -1.36 12.42 24.98
CA TRP A 97 0.02 12.32 24.50
C TRP A 97 0.48 13.57 23.74
N SER A 98 -0.38 14.16 22.90
CA SER A 98 -0.06 15.36 22.13
C SER A 98 0.28 16.58 23.00
N ILE A 99 -0.28 16.65 24.22
CA ILE A 99 0.03 17.72 25.18
C ILE A 99 1.47 17.59 25.67
N GLY A 100 1.89 16.36 26.01
CA GLY A 100 3.26 16.06 26.45
C GLY A 100 4.31 16.36 25.38
N GLU A 101 4.01 15.99 24.13
CA GLU A 101 4.91 16.20 22.98
C GLU A 101 4.77 17.58 22.32
N LYS A 102 3.90 18.45 22.87
CA LYS A 102 3.59 19.80 22.33
C LYS A 102 3.13 19.77 20.85
N ILE A 103 2.47 18.71 20.42
CA ILE A 103 1.90 18.59 19.07
C ILE A 103 0.54 19.27 19.03
N GLY A 104 0.36 20.16 18.06
CA GLY A 104 -0.89 20.90 17.87
C GLY A 104 -1.76 20.31 16.78
N PHE A 105 -3.08 20.29 17.00
CA PHE A 105 -4.07 19.91 16.00
C PHE A 105 -4.84 21.14 15.50
N HIS A 106 -5.29 21.10 14.25
CA HIS A 106 -6.20 22.07 13.67
C HIS A 106 -7.66 21.60 13.85
N LYS A 107 -8.00 20.46 13.25
CA LYS A 107 -9.27 19.76 13.43
C LYS A 107 -9.00 18.35 13.98
N PHE A 108 -9.88 17.87 14.84
CA PHE A 108 -9.77 16.54 15.45
C PHE A 108 -11.15 15.89 15.45
N VAL A 109 -11.28 14.74 14.79
CA VAL A 109 -12.58 14.11 14.52
C VAL A 109 -12.58 12.65 14.96
N SER A 110 -13.43 12.30 15.90
CA SER A 110 -13.74 10.91 16.18
C SER A 110 -14.93 10.47 15.33
N LEU A 111 -14.70 9.49 14.45
CA LEU A 111 -15.68 9.02 13.47
C LEU A 111 -16.67 8.02 14.06
N GLY A 112 -16.25 7.25 15.07
CA GLY A 112 -17.03 6.15 15.63
C GLY A 112 -17.46 5.15 14.55
N ASN A 113 -18.73 4.78 14.55
CA ASN A 113 -19.28 3.76 13.65
C ASN A 113 -19.38 4.19 12.18
N LYS A 114 -19.27 5.49 11.86
CA LYS A 114 -19.42 6.04 10.50
C LYS A 114 -20.78 5.71 9.86
N ALA A 115 -21.88 6.00 10.53
CA ALA A 115 -23.22 5.75 9.98
C ALA A 115 -23.59 6.66 8.80
N ASP A 116 -22.91 7.81 8.66
CA ASP A 116 -23.09 8.74 7.53
C ASP A 116 -21.76 9.35 7.10
N LEU A 117 -21.19 10.29 7.86
CA LEU A 117 -19.90 10.89 7.51
C LEU A 117 -18.75 9.90 7.76
N THR A 118 -17.88 9.79 6.77
CA THR A 118 -16.75 8.86 6.74
C THR A 118 -15.41 9.61 6.65
N GLU A 119 -14.31 8.88 6.77
CA GLU A 119 -12.96 9.41 6.49
C GLU A 119 -12.86 10.11 5.13
N VAL A 120 -13.62 9.66 4.11
CA VAL A 120 -13.59 10.24 2.77
C VAL A 120 -14.14 11.67 2.78
N ASP A 121 -15.27 11.91 3.46
CA ASP A 121 -15.87 13.24 3.59
C ASP A 121 -14.90 14.22 4.29
N PHE A 122 -14.20 13.75 5.33
CA PHE A 122 -13.25 14.58 6.07
C PHE A 122 -11.94 14.80 5.30
N LEU A 123 -11.48 13.84 4.50
CA LEU A 123 -10.36 14.04 3.58
C LEU A 123 -10.67 15.15 2.57
N GLU A 124 -11.87 15.17 2.00
CA GLU A 124 -12.32 16.23 1.09
C GLU A 124 -12.45 17.60 1.78
N ASP A 125 -12.95 17.64 3.01
CA ASP A 125 -13.01 18.88 3.81
C ASP A 125 -11.61 19.42 4.12
N PHE A 126 -10.74 18.54 4.62
CA PHE A 126 -9.37 18.89 5.00
C PHE A 126 -8.53 19.32 3.79
N LEU A 127 -8.83 18.81 2.58
CA LEU A 127 -8.21 19.28 1.36
C LEU A 127 -8.48 20.75 1.09
N LYS A 128 -9.73 21.18 1.28
CA LYS A 128 -10.19 22.56 1.00
C LYS A 128 -9.72 23.56 2.07
N ASP A 129 -9.34 23.08 3.24
CA ASP A 129 -8.99 23.90 4.39
C ASP A 129 -7.52 24.40 4.34
N PRO A 130 -7.25 25.70 4.14
CA PRO A 130 -5.88 26.22 4.02
C PRO A 130 -5.05 26.12 5.30
N LYS A 131 -5.68 25.93 6.47
CA LYS A 131 -4.97 25.81 7.76
C LYS A 131 -4.53 24.37 8.05
N THR A 132 -5.13 23.40 7.37
CA THR A 132 -4.64 22.01 7.39
C THR A 132 -3.47 21.87 6.43
N LYS A 133 -2.27 21.63 6.96
CA LYS A 133 -1.06 21.28 6.19
C LYS A 133 -0.87 19.77 6.08
N VAL A 134 -1.19 19.02 7.13
CA VAL A 134 -1.00 17.57 7.21
C VAL A 134 -2.29 16.91 7.68
N ILE A 135 -2.62 15.77 7.07
CA ILE A 135 -3.76 14.95 7.47
C ILE A 135 -3.22 13.66 8.08
N THR A 136 -3.65 13.35 9.30
CA THR A 136 -3.30 12.12 10.00
C THR A 136 -4.54 11.37 10.44
N GLY A 137 -4.47 10.04 10.54
CA GLY A 137 -5.61 9.29 11.01
C GLY A 137 -5.36 7.85 11.36
N TYR A 138 -6.36 7.27 12.01
CA TYR A 138 -6.40 5.87 12.39
C TYR A 138 -7.63 5.19 11.75
N LEU A 139 -7.36 4.11 11.02
CA LEU A 139 -8.35 3.32 10.30
C LEU A 139 -8.41 1.89 10.84
N GLU A 140 -9.63 1.38 11.02
CA GLU A 140 -9.92 -0.03 11.25
C GLU A 140 -10.45 -0.68 9.96
N GLY A 141 -11.29 0.06 9.23
CA GLY A 141 -11.91 -0.36 7.98
C GLY A 141 -12.37 0.82 7.10
N VAL A 142 -12.49 0.58 5.79
CA VAL A 142 -13.05 1.53 4.80
C VAL A 142 -14.27 0.86 4.17
N THR A 143 -15.34 1.64 3.97
CA THR A 143 -16.60 1.14 3.39
C THR A 143 -16.69 1.36 1.88
N GLU A 144 -16.10 2.45 1.37
CA GLU A 144 -16.09 2.81 -0.05
C GLU A 144 -14.65 2.82 -0.59
N GLY A 145 -14.02 1.66 -0.74
CA GLY A 145 -12.58 1.56 -1.06
C GLY A 145 -12.16 2.25 -2.36
N GLU A 146 -12.96 2.14 -3.43
CA GLU A 146 -12.68 2.82 -4.70
C GLU A 146 -12.69 4.36 -4.54
N LYS A 147 -13.73 4.88 -3.88
CA LYS A 147 -13.85 6.31 -3.60
C LYS A 147 -12.73 6.78 -2.67
N PHE A 148 -12.36 5.97 -1.67
CA PHE A 148 -11.24 6.25 -0.78
C PHE A 148 -9.95 6.40 -1.57
N ILE A 149 -9.58 5.44 -2.43
CA ILE A 149 -8.36 5.51 -3.26
C ILE A 149 -8.38 6.77 -4.14
N LYS A 150 -9.52 7.06 -4.78
CA LYS A 150 -9.65 8.25 -5.63
C LYS A 150 -9.42 9.55 -4.85
N VAL A 151 -10.19 9.77 -3.78
CA VAL A 151 -10.11 10.99 -2.97
C VAL A 151 -8.74 11.12 -2.33
N THR A 152 -8.20 10.05 -1.73
CA THR A 152 -6.86 10.10 -1.13
C THR A 152 -5.77 10.38 -2.15
N SER A 153 -5.87 9.85 -3.39
CA SER A 153 -4.91 10.20 -4.46
C SER A 153 -4.92 11.69 -4.77
N GLU A 154 -6.09 12.30 -4.88
CA GLU A 154 -6.24 13.75 -5.12
C GLU A 154 -5.73 14.58 -3.94
N VAL A 155 -6.02 14.16 -2.72
CA VAL A 155 -5.58 14.82 -1.49
C VAL A 155 -4.07 14.75 -1.35
N SER A 156 -3.48 13.55 -1.51
CA SER A 156 -2.04 13.28 -1.39
C SER A 156 -1.20 13.99 -2.46
N LYS A 157 -1.79 14.46 -3.55
CA LYS A 157 -1.07 15.35 -4.50
C LYS A 157 -0.85 16.76 -3.95
N LYS A 158 -1.62 17.18 -2.94
CA LYS A 158 -1.59 18.55 -2.38
C LYS A 158 -1.16 18.58 -0.93
N LYS A 159 -1.58 17.59 -0.13
CA LYS A 159 -1.33 17.52 1.32
C LYS A 159 -0.98 16.10 1.72
N PRO A 160 0.05 15.90 2.55
CA PRO A 160 0.41 14.57 3.03
C PRO A 160 -0.70 13.97 3.87
N VAL A 161 -1.00 12.69 3.60
CA VAL A 161 -1.93 11.85 4.34
C VAL A 161 -1.13 10.73 4.99
N ILE A 162 -1.14 10.66 6.32
CA ILE A 162 -0.44 9.63 7.09
C ILE A 162 -1.48 8.83 7.87
N LEU A 163 -1.55 7.52 7.64
CA LEU A 163 -2.57 6.68 8.26
C LEU A 163 -1.93 5.51 8.99
N VAL A 164 -2.47 5.18 10.17
CA VAL A 164 -2.25 3.89 10.83
C VAL A 164 -3.43 2.99 10.52
N LYS A 165 -3.15 1.76 10.09
CA LYS A 165 -4.16 0.71 9.93
C LYS A 165 -4.03 -0.32 11.05
N SER A 166 -5.09 -0.55 11.81
CA SER A 166 -5.16 -1.69 12.75
C SER A 166 -5.74 -2.94 12.10
N GLY A 167 -5.47 -4.11 12.66
CA GLY A 167 -6.01 -5.37 12.12
C GLY A 167 -5.32 -5.87 10.86
N GLY A 168 -4.02 -5.60 10.71
CA GLY A 168 -3.20 -6.04 9.58
C GLY A 168 -2.71 -7.49 9.63
N THR A 169 -3.00 -8.22 10.70
CA THR A 169 -2.71 -9.65 10.85
C THR A 169 -4.01 -10.42 10.93
N ASP A 170 -4.01 -11.73 10.68
CA ASP A 170 -5.23 -12.56 10.81
C ASP A 170 -5.85 -12.45 12.21
N SER A 171 -5.02 -12.39 13.25
CA SER A 171 -5.46 -12.20 14.64
C SER A 171 -6.08 -10.81 14.87
N GLY A 172 -5.44 -9.76 14.35
CA GLY A 172 -5.95 -8.40 14.47
C GLY A 172 -7.21 -8.17 13.65
N ALA A 173 -7.28 -8.74 12.43
CA ALA A 173 -8.44 -8.68 11.55
C ALA A 173 -9.66 -9.33 12.21
N LYS A 174 -9.48 -10.51 12.85
CA LYS A 174 -10.53 -11.15 13.66
C LYS A 174 -10.98 -10.27 14.82
N ALA A 175 -10.06 -9.62 15.54
CA ALA A 175 -10.40 -8.72 16.64
C ALA A 175 -11.20 -7.50 16.17
N VAL A 176 -10.80 -6.86 15.06
CA VAL A 176 -11.53 -5.73 14.45
C VAL A 176 -12.91 -6.16 13.98
N SER A 177 -13.02 -7.32 13.33
CA SER A 177 -14.31 -7.83 12.84
C SER A 177 -15.30 -8.10 13.97
N SER A 178 -14.84 -8.68 15.09
CA SER A 178 -15.69 -8.92 16.28
C SER A 178 -16.10 -7.62 16.97
N HIS A 179 -15.27 -6.57 16.91
CA HIS A 179 -15.53 -5.28 17.54
C HIS A 179 -16.43 -4.35 16.70
N THR A 180 -16.29 -4.36 15.38
CA THR A 180 -16.97 -3.42 14.46
C THR A 180 -18.11 -4.04 13.65
N GLY A 181 -18.23 -5.36 13.65
CA GLY A 181 -19.21 -6.11 12.85
C GLY A 181 -19.00 -5.98 11.33
N THR A 182 -17.80 -5.59 10.87
CA THR A 182 -17.46 -5.44 9.44
C THR A 182 -16.31 -6.37 9.08
N LEU A 183 -16.37 -7.00 7.90
CA LEU A 183 -15.27 -7.81 7.37
C LEU A 183 -14.02 -6.94 7.17
N ALA A 184 -12.91 -7.33 7.79
CA ALA A 184 -11.63 -6.68 7.61
C ALA A 184 -11.06 -7.02 6.21
N GLY A 185 -10.68 -6.00 5.45
CA GLY A 185 -9.91 -6.16 4.22
C GLY A 185 -8.51 -6.69 4.53
N SER A 186 -7.89 -7.30 3.53
CA SER A 186 -6.54 -7.87 3.68
C SER A 186 -5.48 -6.76 3.88
N GLN A 187 -4.43 -7.06 4.64
CA GLN A 187 -3.30 -6.13 4.80
C GLN A 187 -2.65 -5.78 3.48
N ALA A 188 -2.52 -6.77 2.57
CA ALA A 188 -2.02 -6.57 1.22
C ALA A 188 -2.87 -5.57 0.42
N ALA A 189 -4.20 -5.61 0.55
CA ALA A 189 -5.08 -4.64 -0.11
C ALA A 189 -4.90 -3.22 0.44
N TYR A 190 -4.74 -3.07 1.75
CA TYR A 190 -4.47 -1.78 2.37
C TYR A 190 -3.12 -1.20 1.95
N ASP A 191 -2.05 -2.01 1.97
CA ASP A 191 -0.73 -1.58 1.53
C ASP A 191 -0.72 -1.19 0.05
N ALA A 192 -1.41 -1.97 -0.79
CA ALA A 192 -1.63 -1.65 -2.20
C ALA A 192 -2.38 -0.33 -2.37
N ALA A 193 -3.54 -0.17 -1.72
CA ALA A 193 -4.37 1.03 -1.79
C ALA A 193 -3.61 2.27 -1.31
N PHE A 194 -2.89 2.19 -0.19
CA PHE A 194 -2.09 3.30 0.35
C PHE A 194 -0.93 3.67 -0.57
N LYS A 195 -0.21 2.69 -1.10
CA LYS A 195 0.87 2.93 -2.06
C LYS A 195 0.36 3.64 -3.32
N GLN A 196 -0.76 3.18 -3.87
CA GLN A 196 -1.36 3.78 -5.07
C GLN A 196 -1.92 5.17 -4.81
N SER A 197 -2.42 5.45 -3.60
CA SER A 197 -3.02 6.75 -3.25
C SER A 197 -2.05 7.75 -2.60
N GLY A 198 -0.78 7.40 -2.47
CA GLY A 198 0.23 8.30 -1.89
C GLY A 198 0.11 8.47 -0.38
N VAL A 199 -0.71 7.64 0.27
CA VAL A 199 -0.81 7.60 1.73
C VAL A 199 0.50 7.04 2.30
N ILE A 200 1.03 7.73 3.31
CA ILE A 200 2.15 7.24 4.10
C ILE A 200 1.58 6.30 5.16
N HIS A 201 1.80 5.00 4.99
CA HIS A 201 1.40 4.00 5.97
C HIS A 201 2.34 4.02 7.19
N ALA A 202 1.83 4.46 8.34
CA ALA A 202 2.52 4.41 9.62
C ALA A 202 2.26 3.07 10.32
N GLN A 203 3.32 2.41 10.79
CA GLN A 203 3.23 1.09 11.45
C GLN A 203 2.84 1.18 12.93
N SER A 204 2.90 2.38 13.49
CA SER A 204 2.59 2.64 14.89
C SER A 204 2.08 4.07 15.08
N VAL A 205 1.49 4.35 16.24
CA VAL A 205 1.13 5.73 16.62
C VAL A 205 2.38 6.61 16.74
N GLN A 206 3.51 6.03 17.12
CA GLN A 206 4.78 6.76 17.17
C GLN A 206 5.20 7.21 15.75
N ASP A 207 5.19 6.29 14.78
CA ASP A 207 5.49 6.62 13.38
C ASP A 207 4.50 7.66 12.81
N LEU A 208 3.21 7.53 13.17
CA LEU A 208 2.16 8.45 12.74
C LEU A 208 2.54 9.89 13.07
N PHE A 209 2.96 10.15 14.31
CA PHE A 209 3.33 11.48 14.75
C PHE A 209 4.71 11.91 14.30
N ASP A 210 5.68 10.99 14.31
CA ASP A 210 7.02 11.24 13.80
C ASP A 210 6.99 11.78 12.37
N TYR A 211 6.18 11.15 11.51
CA TYR A 211 6.03 11.56 10.11
C TYR A 211 5.19 12.83 10.00
N SER A 212 4.11 12.94 10.78
CA SER A 212 3.22 14.11 10.75
C SER A 212 3.94 15.40 11.13
N VAL A 213 4.75 15.37 12.18
CA VAL A 213 5.50 16.55 12.66
C VAL A 213 6.55 16.96 11.63
N ALA A 214 7.31 16.01 11.07
CA ALA A 214 8.30 16.32 10.03
C ALA A 214 7.65 17.01 8.82
N LEU A 215 6.55 16.45 8.31
CA LEU A 215 5.82 17.00 7.15
C LEU A 215 5.09 18.32 7.45
N ALA A 216 4.72 18.56 8.71
CA ALA A 216 4.06 19.78 9.12
C ALA A 216 5.03 20.96 9.28
N TYR A 217 6.25 20.66 9.73
CA TYR A 217 7.20 21.65 10.24
C TYR A 217 8.33 21.97 9.26
N GLN A 218 8.69 21.04 8.38
CA GLN A 218 9.81 21.19 7.45
C GLN A 218 9.35 21.23 5.99
N PRO A 219 10.11 21.93 5.10
CA PRO A 219 9.92 21.79 3.66
C PRO A 219 10.19 20.34 3.23
N LEU A 220 9.62 19.95 2.08
CA LEU A 220 9.94 18.64 1.50
C LEU A 220 11.41 18.58 1.10
N PRO A 221 12.07 17.44 1.32
CA PRO A 221 13.47 17.29 0.93
C PRO A 221 13.62 17.46 -0.58
N LEU A 222 14.72 18.08 -1.01
CA LEU A 222 14.97 18.29 -2.44
C LEU A 222 15.29 16.98 -3.17
N GLY A 223 15.60 15.92 -2.44
CA GLY A 223 15.95 14.60 -2.92
C GLY A 223 16.38 13.67 -1.77
N ARG A 224 17.04 12.56 -2.12
CA ARG A 224 17.38 11.50 -1.17
C ARG A 224 18.78 11.66 -0.55
N ARG A 225 19.53 12.70 -0.90
CA ARG A 225 20.91 12.89 -0.44
C ARG A 225 20.91 13.65 0.89
N ALA A 226 21.31 13.00 1.96
CA ALA A 226 21.35 13.60 3.29
C ALA A 226 22.79 13.82 3.77
N ALA A 227 23.04 14.93 4.45
CA ALA A 227 24.27 15.17 5.20
C ALA A 227 24.00 14.93 6.68
N ILE A 228 24.92 14.28 7.37
CA ILE A 228 24.85 14.09 8.82
C ILE A 228 25.97 14.91 9.46
N VAL A 229 25.62 15.73 10.45
CA VAL A 229 26.55 16.33 11.39
C VAL A 229 26.31 15.73 12.76
N THR A 230 27.38 15.29 13.43
CA THR A 230 27.30 14.64 14.75
C THR A 230 28.46 15.05 15.63
N ASN A 231 28.27 15.09 16.94
CA ASN A 231 29.37 15.16 17.93
C ASN A 231 29.69 13.78 18.54
N ALA A 232 29.11 12.71 18.00
CA ALA A 232 29.30 11.35 18.49
C ALA A 232 29.34 10.34 17.32
N GLY A 233 30.50 9.73 17.11
CA GLY A 233 30.71 8.74 16.05
C GLY A 233 29.76 7.54 16.11
N GLY A 234 29.49 6.98 17.30
CA GLY A 234 28.58 5.84 17.45
C GLY A 234 27.15 6.14 16.95
N ALA A 235 26.62 7.32 17.28
CA ALA A 235 25.31 7.76 16.79
C ALA A 235 25.33 8.03 15.27
N GLY A 236 26.46 8.51 14.74
CA GLY A 236 26.69 8.65 13.31
C GLY A 236 26.64 7.31 12.57
N VAL A 237 27.23 6.25 13.11
CA VAL A 237 27.17 4.89 12.54
C VAL A 237 25.72 4.37 12.51
N MET A 238 24.99 4.48 13.62
CA MET A 238 23.58 4.06 13.68
C MET A 238 22.72 4.80 12.64
N ALA A 239 22.99 6.10 12.44
CA ALA A 239 22.33 6.91 11.43
C ALA A 239 22.67 6.48 10.00
N SER A 240 23.92 6.12 9.73
CA SER A 240 24.36 5.59 8.42
C SER A 240 23.66 4.27 8.08
N ASP A 241 23.61 3.34 9.03
CA ASP A 241 22.89 2.06 8.85
C ASP A 241 21.39 2.30 8.61
N ALA A 242 20.80 3.25 9.35
CA ALA A 242 19.42 3.63 9.15
C ALA A 242 19.18 4.26 7.77
N CYS A 243 20.13 5.06 7.26
CA CYS A 243 20.05 5.65 5.92
C CYS A 243 19.98 4.55 4.86
N GLU A 244 20.90 3.59 4.93
CA GLU A 244 20.94 2.47 3.98
C GLU A 244 19.65 1.66 4.00
N ARG A 245 19.17 1.25 5.18
CA ARG A 245 17.91 0.49 5.34
C ARG A 245 16.68 1.22 4.79
N ASN A 246 16.69 2.55 4.80
CA ASN A 246 15.57 3.38 4.35
C ASN A 246 15.77 3.98 2.95
N GLY A 247 16.87 3.64 2.25
CA GLY A 247 17.16 4.15 0.92
C GLY A 247 17.47 5.66 0.86
N ILE A 248 17.93 6.24 1.98
CA ILE A 248 18.52 7.58 2.04
C ILE A 248 20.00 7.47 1.70
N ILE A 249 20.45 8.33 0.80
CA ILE A 249 21.83 8.31 0.29
C ILE A 249 22.65 9.27 1.14
N LEU A 250 23.74 8.80 1.74
CA LEU A 250 24.72 9.69 2.34
C LEU A 250 25.39 10.51 1.24
N SER A 251 25.25 11.84 1.32
CA SER A 251 25.79 12.78 0.34
C SER A 251 27.31 12.65 0.25
N GLN A 252 27.83 12.68 -0.98
CA GLN A 252 29.24 12.90 -1.27
C GLN A 252 29.45 14.40 -1.42
N PHE A 253 30.24 15.00 -0.52
CA PHE A 253 30.46 16.45 -0.52
C PHE A 253 31.42 16.89 -1.62
N SER A 254 31.31 18.14 -2.04
CA SER A 254 32.29 18.76 -2.94
C SER A 254 33.69 18.81 -2.29
N SER A 255 34.73 18.86 -3.13
CA SER A 255 36.10 19.05 -2.64
C SER A 255 36.25 20.35 -1.84
N GLU A 256 35.59 21.43 -2.27
CA GLU A 256 35.57 22.71 -1.57
C GLU A 256 35.00 22.59 -0.15
N THR A 257 33.88 21.88 0.01
CA THR A 257 33.30 21.60 1.34
C THR A 257 34.26 20.82 2.21
N ILE A 258 34.88 19.75 1.67
CA ILE A 258 35.84 18.92 2.41
C ILE A 258 37.06 19.75 2.87
N ASP A 259 37.62 20.58 1.99
CA ASP A 259 38.78 21.40 2.31
C ASP A 259 38.44 22.49 3.33
N ARG A 260 37.26 23.10 3.24
CA ARG A 260 36.77 24.04 4.25
C ARG A 260 36.54 23.37 5.60
N LEU A 261 35.99 22.15 5.64
CA LEU A 261 35.84 21.37 6.88
C LEU A 261 37.21 21.12 7.52
N ARG A 262 38.20 20.68 6.75
CA ARG A 262 39.59 20.44 7.23
C ARG A 262 40.26 21.69 7.79
N SER A 263 39.91 22.88 7.30
CA SER A 263 40.55 24.13 7.74
C SER A 263 40.28 24.50 9.21
N PHE A 264 39.20 23.98 9.81
CA PHE A 264 38.82 24.31 11.20
C PHE A 264 38.49 23.11 12.08
N LEU A 265 38.20 21.94 11.50
CA LEU A 265 37.99 20.73 12.30
C LEU A 265 39.33 20.13 12.76
N PRO A 266 39.40 19.59 13.98
CA PRO A 266 40.59 18.88 14.45
C PRO A 266 40.95 17.71 13.53
N SER A 267 42.23 17.33 13.49
CA SER A 267 42.70 16.20 12.65
C SER A 267 42.06 14.86 13.00
N ALA A 268 41.57 14.70 14.23
CA ALA A 268 40.85 13.51 14.68
C ALA A 268 39.38 13.46 14.25
N ALA A 269 38.82 14.56 13.74
CA ALA A 269 37.44 14.64 13.25
C ALA A 269 37.27 13.89 11.92
N ASN A 270 36.06 13.40 11.65
CA ASN A 270 35.70 12.87 10.34
C ASN A 270 35.10 14.00 9.47
N VAL A 271 35.70 14.29 8.32
CA VAL A 271 35.23 15.32 7.38
C VAL A 271 34.36 14.77 6.25
N TYR A 272 34.25 13.44 6.15
CA TYR A 272 33.33 12.76 5.25
C TYR A 272 31.98 12.54 5.94
N ASN A 273 30.97 12.09 5.21
CA ASN A 273 29.64 11.87 5.77
C ASN A 273 29.57 10.51 6.49
N PRO A 274 29.17 10.43 7.78
CA PRO A 274 28.79 11.52 8.71
C PRO A 274 29.95 12.40 9.18
N VAL A 275 29.77 13.72 9.17
CA VAL A 275 30.77 14.65 9.71
C VAL A 275 30.75 14.59 11.22
N ASP A 276 31.80 14.01 11.81
CA ASP A 276 31.96 13.89 13.27
C ASP A 276 32.81 15.06 13.76
N VAL A 277 32.16 16.03 14.42
CA VAL A 277 32.80 17.20 15.01
C VAL A 277 33.40 16.93 16.38
N LEU A 278 33.46 15.67 16.85
CA LEU A 278 33.99 15.21 18.13
C LEU A 278 33.17 15.62 19.36
N GLY A 279 33.25 14.82 20.42
CA GLY A 279 32.44 14.96 21.65
C GLY A 279 32.75 16.20 22.49
N ASP A 280 33.93 16.81 22.32
CA ASP A 280 34.33 18.06 22.95
C ASP A 280 33.76 19.31 22.24
N SER A 281 32.92 19.13 21.21
CA SER A 281 32.45 20.23 20.37
C SER A 281 31.59 21.21 21.15
N LEU A 282 32.00 22.48 21.09
CA LEU A 282 31.14 23.62 21.39
C LEU A 282 30.16 23.87 20.22
N ALA A 283 29.17 24.74 20.47
CA ALA A 283 28.12 25.03 19.48
C ALA A 283 28.69 25.65 18.19
N GLU A 284 29.70 26.54 18.30
CA GLU A 284 30.31 27.21 17.15
C GLU A 284 30.87 26.21 16.12
N ARG A 285 31.66 25.23 16.56
CA ARG A 285 32.27 24.21 15.69
C ARG A 285 31.19 23.37 15.00
N TYR A 286 30.17 22.97 15.76
CA TYR A 286 29.03 22.20 15.26
C TYR A 286 28.25 22.96 14.18
N LEU A 287 27.88 24.22 14.49
CA LEU A 287 27.07 25.06 13.61
C LEU A 287 27.82 25.49 12.35
N ARG A 288 29.14 25.72 12.46
CA ARG A 288 29.98 26.01 11.29
C ARG A 288 30.01 24.85 10.31
N ALA A 289 30.12 23.61 10.82
CA ALA A 289 30.03 22.40 10.00
C ALA A 289 28.62 22.25 9.41
N ALA A 290 27.56 22.37 10.22
CA ALA A 290 26.17 22.27 9.78
C ALA A 290 25.84 23.27 8.66
N ASN A 291 26.26 24.54 8.81
CA ASN A 291 26.07 25.58 7.81
C ASN A 291 26.81 25.28 6.51
N LEU A 292 28.03 24.74 6.58
CA LEU A 292 28.76 24.37 5.37
C LEU A 292 28.08 23.20 4.64
N LEU A 293 27.65 22.17 5.38
CA LEU A 293 26.98 21.00 4.82
C LEU A 293 25.65 21.32 4.15
N ILE A 294 24.79 22.12 4.79
CA ILE A 294 23.48 22.45 4.21
C ILE A 294 23.61 23.28 2.93
N ASN A 295 24.71 24.03 2.76
CA ASN A 295 24.98 24.83 1.57
C ASN A 295 25.70 24.07 0.44
N ASP A 296 26.15 22.84 0.66
CA ASP A 296 26.73 22.02 -0.41
C ASP A 296 25.64 21.60 -1.42
N GLU A 297 25.93 21.72 -2.72
CA GLU A 297 24.99 21.42 -3.81
C GLU A 297 24.59 19.92 -3.87
N ASN A 298 25.41 19.05 -3.28
CA ASN A 298 25.17 17.62 -3.24
C ASN A 298 24.29 17.17 -2.06
N VAL A 299 23.85 18.12 -1.23
CA VAL A 299 23.05 17.86 -0.03
C VAL A 299 21.63 18.33 -0.25
N ASP A 300 20.65 17.44 -0.06
CA ASP A 300 19.22 17.74 -0.17
C ASP A 300 18.57 17.97 1.21
N SER A 301 19.19 17.46 2.28
CA SER A 301 18.70 17.54 3.67
C SER A 301 19.84 17.41 4.68
N LEU A 302 19.70 18.01 5.86
CA LEU A 302 20.64 17.89 6.97
C LEU A 302 20.00 17.15 8.16
N ILE A 303 20.75 16.20 8.71
CA ILE A 303 20.44 15.53 9.98
C ILE A 303 21.45 15.99 11.02
N ALA A 304 20.98 16.66 12.07
CA ALA A 304 21.81 17.16 13.17
C ALA A 304 21.67 16.25 14.38
N ILE A 305 22.67 15.39 14.60
CA ILE A 305 22.73 14.46 15.73
C ILE A 305 23.56 15.07 16.87
N LEU A 306 23.00 15.11 18.07
CA LEU A 306 23.69 15.63 19.24
C LEU A 306 23.53 14.67 20.41
N VAL A 307 24.66 14.29 21.02
CA VAL A 307 24.70 13.51 22.26
C VAL A 307 25.21 14.43 23.38
N PRO A 308 24.54 14.46 24.54
CA PRO A 308 24.97 15.29 25.66
C PRO A 308 26.31 14.80 26.22
N ALA A 309 27.29 15.70 26.28
CA ALA A 309 28.54 15.55 27.01
C ALA A 309 28.79 16.79 27.88
N ALA A 310 29.77 16.73 28.80
CA ALA A 310 30.07 17.82 29.72
C ALA A 310 30.30 19.20 29.05
N PRO A 311 31.03 19.32 27.92
CA PRO A 311 31.23 20.61 27.27
C PRO A 311 30.10 21.02 26.30
N THR A 312 29.09 20.16 26.07
CA THR A 312 28.13 20.37 25.00
C THR A 312 27.18 21.53 25.29
N GLN A 313 27.20 22.55 24.43
CA GLN A 313 26.34 23.73 24.47
C GLN A 313 25.01 23.47 23.74
N ILE A 314 24.14 22.69 24.38
CA ILE A 314 22.91 22.16 23.77
C ILE A 314 21.96 23.27 23.32
N LYS A 315 21.75 24.30 24.16
CA LYS A 315 20.80 25.38 23.87
C LYS A 315 21.30 26.25 22.72
N GLU A 316 22.58 26.60 22.76
CA GLU A 316 23.24 27.42 21.75
C GLU A 316 23.25 26.70 20.39
N THR A 317 23.50 25.38 20.39
CA THR A 317 23.40 24.56 19.17
C THR A 317 21.97 24.55 18.63
N ALA A 318 20.95 24.38 19.48
CA ALA A 318 19.54 24.42 19.05
C ALA A 318 19.15 25.79 18.47
N ILE A 319 19.58 26.90 19.10
CA ILE A 319 19.35 28.27 18.61
C ILE A 319 19.99 28.45 17.24
N GLY A 320 21.24 28.05 17.08
CA GLY A 320 21.94 28.17 15.80
C GLY A 320 21.31 27.33 14.68
N LEU A 321 20.82 26.12 14.98
CA LEU A 321 20.08 25.31 14.02
C LEU A 321 18.74 25.98 13.63
N ALA A 322 18.06 26.62 14.58
CA ALA A 322 16.85 27.41 14.32
C ALA A 322 17.11 28.68 13.49
N GLU A 323 18.28 29.30 13.63
CA GLU A 323 18.69 30.40 12.76
C GLU A 323 19.05 29.91 11.35
N LEU A 324 19.70 28.75 11.26
CA LEU A 324 20.07 28.12 9.99
C LEU A 324 18.82 27.72 9.19
N SER A 325 17.82 27.12 9.84
CA SER A 325 16.57 26.69 9.17
C SER A 325 15.81 27.85 8.53
N LYS A 326 15.93 29.07 9.07
CA LYS A 326 15.31 30.29 8.51
C LYS A 326 16.00 30.80 7.24
N ARG A 327 17.20 30.31 6.93
CA ARG A 327 18.05 30.78 5.82
C ARG A 327 18.16 29.77 4.68
N THR A 328 17.45 28.64 4.76
CA THR A 328 17.52 27.56 3.76
C THR A 328 16.12 27.02 3.44
N GLU A 329 15.97 26.49 2.23
CA GLU A 329 14.77 25.77 1.80
C GLU A 329 14.93 24.24 1.95
N LYS A 330 16.11 23.77 2.38
CA LYS A 330 16.41 22.35 2.57
C LYS A 330 15.92 21.88 3.94
N THR A 331 15.44 20.64 3.99
CA THR A 331 14.95 20.00 5.22
C THR A 331 16.06 19.86 6.27
N ILE A 332 15.75 20.23 7.52
CA ILE A 332 16.60 19.99 8.68
C ILE A 332 15.84 19.14 9.70
N ILE A 333 16.42 18.00 10.09
CA ILE A 333 15.90 17.12 11.14
C ILE A 333 16.94 17.02 12.25
N ALA A 334 16.50 17.13 13.51
CA ALA A 334 17.36 16.99 14.67
C ALA A 334 17.22 15.62 15.34
N CYS A 335 18.30 15.14 15.92
CA CYS A 335 18.34 14.00 16.80
C CYS A 335 19.19 14.32 18.04
N PHE A 336 18.60 15.08 18.97
CA PHE A 336 19.21 15.36 20.26
C PHE A 336 18.87 14.18 21.19
N MET A 337 19.85 13.31 21.38
CA MET A 337 19.70 12.05 22.12
C MET A 337 19.66 12.30 23.63
N GLY A 338 18.75 11.63 24.33
CA GLY A 338 18.52 11.82 25.76
C GLY A 338 17.17 12.47 26.08
N LYS A 339 16.93 12.75 27.36
CA LYS A 339 15.69 13.37 27.86
C LYS A 339 15.97 14.64 28.66
N ASP A 340 16.44 14.52 29.89
CA ASP A 340 16.49 15.67 30.81
C ASP A 340 17.50 16.74 30.41
N HIS A 341 18.75 16.35 30.12
CA HIS A 341 19.82 17.30 29.77
C HIS A 341 19.57 18.02 28.43
N VAL A 342 18.92 17.36 27.48
CA VAL A 342 18.65 17.92 26.15
C VAL A 342 17.33 18.68 26.06
N LYS A 343 16.46 18.57 27.08
CA LYS A 343 15.09 19.08 27.08
C LYS A 343 15.00 20.52 26.59
N ALA A 344 15.80 21.43 27.14
CA ALA A 344 15.71 22.84 26.76
C ALA A 344 16.13 23.09 25.29
N GLY A 345 17.08 22.32 24.75
CA GLY A 345 17.42 22.38 23.33
C GLY A 345 16.29 21.84 22.45
N ILE A 346 15.68 20.72 22.85
CA ILE A 346 14.53 20.13 22.16
C ILE A 346 13.36 21.12 22.11
N GLU A 347 13.07 21.81 23.21
CA GLU A 347 12.01 22.84 23.26
C GLU A 347 12.28 23.98 22.27
N ILE A 348 13.51 24.48 22.20
CA ILE A 348 13.92 25.51 21.24
C ILE A 348 13.73 25.03 19.79
N LEU A 349 14.10 23.77 19.50
CA LEU A 349 13.93 23.17 18.17
C LEU A 349 12.45 23.09 17.78
N ILE A 350 11.60 22.54 18.66
CA ILE A 350 10.16 22.40 18.43
C ILE A 350 9.49 23.77 18.22
N ASP A 351 9.82 24.76 19.07
CA ASP A 351 9.25 26.11 18.99
C ASP A 351 9.68 26.84 17.69
N ASN A 352 10.78 26.40 17.05
CA ASN A 352 11.22 26.89 15.74
C ASN A 352 10.91 25.91 14.58
N SER A 353 9.95 24.99 14.78
CA SER A 353 9.50 24.03 13.76
C SER A 353 10.63 23.13 13.23
N ILE A 354 11.58 22.73 14.07
CA ILE A 354 12.55 21.68 13.75
C ILE A 354 12.15 20.41 14.50
N PRO A 355 11.77 19.32 13.81
CA PRO A 355 11.42 18.07 14.47
C PRO A 355 12.67 17.48 15.15
N ASN A 356 12.50 16.98 16.37
CA ASN A 356 13.54 16.29 17.11
C ASN A 356 13.15 14.85 17.43
N TYR A 357 14.10 13.94 17.26
CA TYR A 357 13.95 12.52 17.59
C TYR A 357 14.98 12.08 18.61
N HIS A 358 14.63 11.13 19.48
CA HIS A 358 15.57 10.62 20.49
C HIS A 358 16.59 9.63 19.93
N PHE A 359 16.32 9.04 18.77
CA PHE A 359 17.17 8.03 18.14
C PHE A 359 17.29 8.25 16.63
N PRO A 360 18.47 8.04 16.02
CA PRO A 360 18.70 8.31 14.61
C PRO A 360 17.75 7.57 13.67
N GLU A 361 17.40 6.31 13.97
CA GLU A 361 16.54 5.48 13.12
C GLU A 361 15.18 6.12 12.86
N ARG A 362 14.60 6.77 13.88
CA ARG A 362 13.31 7.46 13.80
C ARG A 362 13.40 8.74 12.95
N ALA A 363 14.48 9.50 13.13
CA ALA A 363 14.76 10.68 12.31
C ALA A 363 14.88 10.31 10.82
N ILE A 364 15.65 9.26 10.52
CA ILE A 364 15.84 8.78 9.16
C ILE A 364 14.55 8.18 8.58
N ALA A 365 13.78 7.42 9.35
CA ALA A 365 12.49 6.90 8.90
C ALA A 365 11.51 8.02 8.50
N SER A 366 11.52 9.12 9.26
CA SER A 366 10.72 10.33 8.95
C SER A 366 11.20 11.01 7.67
N LEU A 367 12.52 11.18 7.49
CA LEU A 367 13.07 11.71 6.25
C LEU A 367 12.74 10.83 5.03
N ALA A 368 12.74 9.51 5.21
CA ALA A 368 12.36 8.55 4.19
C ALA A 368 10.87 8.64 3.85
N ALA A 369 9.99 8.81 4.84
CA ALA A 369 8.58 9.07 4.62
C ALA A 369 8.35 10.36 3.81
N MET A 370 9.05 11.45 4.16
CA MET A 370 9.00 12.71 3.40
C MET A 370 9.45 12.53 1.95
N ASN A 371 10.52 11.76 1.73
CA ASN A 371 11.02 11.45 0.38
C ASN A 371 10.05 10.58 -0.44
N ARG A 372 9.38 9.60 0.18
CA ARG A 372 8.32 8.81 -0.47
C ARG A 372 7.16 9.71 -0.89
N TYR A 373 6.71 10.60 -0.01
CA TYR A 373 5.66 11.56 -0.33
C TYR A 373 6.08 12.53 -1.45
N ARG A 374 7.30 13.09 -1.38
CA ARG A 374 7.87 13.90 -2.47
C ARG A 374 7.82 13.17 -3.82
N LYS A 375 8.28 11.91 -3.87
CA LYS A 375 8.24 11.08 -5.09
C LYS A 375 6.81 10.95 -5.62
N TYR A 376 5.82 10.79 -4.73
CA TYR A 376 4.41 10.71 -5.13
C TYR A 376 3.88 12.05 -5.66
N VAL A 377 4.18 13.16 -5.01
CA VAL A 377 3.73 14.50 -5.45
C VAL A 377 4.22 14.81 -6.86
N VAL A 378 5.51 14.55 -7.14
CA VAL A 378 6.13 14.82 -8.45
C VAL A 378 5.87 13.75 -9.51
N SER A 379 5.20 12.64 -9.16
CA SER A 379 4.86 11.62 -10.15
C SER A 379 3.84 12.17 -11.17
N PRO A 380 3.90 11.73 -12.43
CA PRO A 380 2.92 12.13 -13.43
C PRO A 380 1.51 11.70 -13.04
N GLU A 381 0.51 12.30 -13.69
CA GLU A 381 -0.88 11.89 -13.55
C GLU A 381 -1.06 10.45 -14.02
N LYS A 382 -1.97 9.71 -13.37
CA LYS A 382 -2.20 8.31 -13.68
C LYS A 382 -2.98 8.17 -14.98
N ILE A 383 -2.39 7.48 -15.95
CA ILE A 383 -3.05 7.14 -17.21
C ILE A 383 -3.34 5.64 -17.20
N TYR A 384 -4.62 5.30 -17.15
CA TYR A 384 -5.09 3.92 -17.26
C TYR A 384 -5.31 3.58 -18.72
N GLN A 385 -4.52 2.63 -19.24
CA GLN A 385 -4.65 2.18 -20.62
C GLN A 385 -5.96 1.42 -20.79
N LYS A 386 -6.60 1.61 -21.95
CA LYS A 386 -7.75 0.83 -22.40
C LYS A 386 -7.39 0.10 -23.68
N PHE A 387 -7.69 -1.18 -23.71
CA PHE A 387 -7.53 -2.04 -24.87
C PHE A 387 -8.87 -2.25 -25.55
N ASP A 388 -8.82 -2.40 -26.87
CA ASP A 388 -9.94 -2.91 -27.66
C ASP A 388 -10.11 -4.41 -27.35
N VAL A 389 -11.28 -4.78 -26.84
CA VAL A 389 -11.58 -6.11 -26.28
C VAL A 389 -12.99 -6.54 -26.65
N ASP A 390 -13.21 -7.85 -26.77
CA ASP A 390 -14.52 -8.43 -27.07
C ASP A 390 -15.33 -8.63 -25.77
N ARG A 391 -15.82 -7.51 -25.22
CA ARG A 391 -16.60 -7.49 -23.98
C ARG A 391 -17.92 -8.24 -24.11
N GLU A 392 -18.58 -8.19 -25.27
CA GLU A 392 -19.85 -8.87 -25.49
C GLU A 392 -19.71 -10.39 -25.41
N LYS A 393 -18.62 -10.95 -25.94
CA LYS A 393 -18.35 -12.38 -25.83
C LYS A 393 -18.16 -12.83 -24.39
N VAL A 394 -17.39 -12.08 -23.60
CA VAL A 394 -17.21 -12.40 -22.16
C VAL A 394 -18.53 -12.31 -21.41
N GLN A 395 -19.34 -11.29 -21.68
CA GLN A 395 -20.66 -11.14 -21.06
C GLN A 395 -21.58 -12.34 -21.36
N LYS A 396 -21.57 -12.86 -22.59
CA LYS A 396 -22.33 -14.06 -22.96
C LYS A 396 -21.84 -15.31 -22.21
N ILE A 397 -20.52 -15.51 -22.13
CA ILE A 397 -19.93 -16.64 -21.39
C ILE A 397 -20.35 -16.59 -19.91
N PHE A 398 -20.25 -15.42 -19.28
CA PHE A 398 -20.60 -15.27 -17.87
C PHE A 398 -22.10 -15.44 -17.62
N ALA A 399 -22.95 -14.89 -18.50
CA ALA A 399 -24.39 -15.09 -18.39
C ALA A 399 -24.79 -16.56 -18.47
N THR A 400 -24.20 -17.33 -19.40
CA THR A 400 -24.42 -18.78 -19.49
C THR A 400 -23.94 -19.49 -18.23
N ALA A 401 -22.71 -19.21 -17.77
CA ALA A 401 -22.16 -19.85 -16.59
C ALA A 401 -22.99 -19.58 -15.32
N ILE A 402 -23.46 -18.34 -15.13
CA ILE A 402 -24.35 -17.97 -14.01
C ILE A 402 -25.71 -18.68 -14.14
N SER A 403 -26.27 -18.78 -15.35
CA SER A 403 -27.55 -19.48 -15.57
C SER A 403 -27.46 -20.99 -15.29
N GLU A 404 -26.26 -21.57 -15.41
CA GLU A 404 -25.96 -22.96 -15.12
C GLU A 404 -25.49 -23.18 -13.66
N ASP A 405 -25.56 -22.15 -12.81
CA ASP A 405 -25.09 -22.15 -11.41
C ASP A 405 -23.62 -22.60 -11.27
N LYS A 406 -22.79 -22.27 -12.28
CA LYS A 406 -21.36 -22.58 -12.27
C LYS A 406 -20.61 -21.56 -11.43
N ARG A 407 -19.97 -22.04 -10.36
CA ARG A 407 -19.03 -21.23 -9.57
C ARG A 407 -17.68 -21.01 -10.29
N PHE A 408 -17.24 -21.99 -11.07
CA PHE A 408 -16.00 -21.93 -11.84
C PHE A 408 -16.29 -22.11 -13.34
N LEU A 409 -15.58 -21.35 -14.17
CA LEU A 409 -15.57 -21.58 -15.60
C LEU A 409 -14.81 -22.85 -15.94
N SER A 410 -15.25 -23.54 -16.98
CA SER A 410 -14.47 -24.61 -17.62
C SER A 410 -13.20 -24.05 -18.27
N ASP A 411 -12.22 -24.93 -18.51
CA ASP A 411 -10.96 -24.57 -19.19
C ASP A 411 -11.19 -23.90 -20.56
N GLU A 412 -12.25 -24.24 -21.27
CA GLU A 412 -12.59 -23.63 -22.56
C GLU A 412 -13.15 -22.23 -22.40
N GLU A 413 -14.13 -22.06 -21.50
CA GLU A 413 -14.73 -20.76 -21.18
C GLU A 413 -13.65 -19.79 -20.68
N ALA A 414 -12.79 -20.21 -19.74
CA ALA A 414 -11.72 -19.39 -19.18
C ALA A 414 -10.71 -18.93 -20.25
N ARG A 415 -10.32 -19.83 -21.17
CA ARG A 415 -9.43 -19.51 -22.31
C ARG A 415 -10.05 -18.48 -23.25
N GLU A 416 -11.33 -18.66 -23.59
CA GLU A 416 -12.02 -17.73 -24.49
C GLU A 416 -12.21 -16.34 -23.86
N VAL A 417 -12.37 -16.27 -22.53
CA VAL A 417 -12.42 -15.00 -21.78
C VAL A 417 -11.09 -14.24 -21.86
N VAL A 418 -9.97 -14.88 -21.54
CA VAL A 418 -8.66 -14.20 -21.58
C VAL A 418 -8.25 -13.84 -23.01
N LYS A 419 -8.60 -14.68 -23.99
CA LYS A 419 -8.39 -14.42 -25.42
C LYS A 419 -9.20 -13.22 -25.90
N ALA A 420 -10.44 -13.07 -25.43
CA ALA A 420 -11.29 -11.90 -25.74
C ALA A 420 -10.67 -10.58 -25.23
N TYR A 421 -9.84 -10.64 -24.18
CA TYR A 421 -9.05 -9.51 -23.66
C TYR A 421 -7.65 -9.39 -24.27
N GLY A 422 -7.31 -10.23 -25.25
CA GLY A 422 -6.04 -10.21 -25.97
C GLY A 422 -4.86 -10.85 -25.24
N ILE A 423 -5.10 -11.54 -24.11
CA ILE A 423 -4.07 -12.34 -23.44
C ILE A 423 -3.82 -13.60 -24.28
N ARG A 424 -2.56 -13.83 -24.62
CA ARG A 424 -2.16 -14.91 -25.53
C ARG A 424 -2.25 -16.26 -24.83
N ILE A 425 -2.86 -17.23 -25.51
CA ILE A 425 -2.96 -18.63 -25.07
C ILE A 425 -2.33 -19.56 -26.12
N PRO A 426 -1.82 -20.74 -25.73
CA PRO A 426 -1.31 -21.73 -26.68
C PRO A 426 -2.45 -22.27 -27.56
N LYS A 427 -2.12 -22.71 -28.77
CA LYS A 427 -3.09 -23.47 -29.59
C LYS A 427 -3.55 -24.68 -28.80
N THR A 428 -4.86 -24.84 -28.63
CA THR A 428 -5.43 -25.82 -27.72
C THR A 428 -6.77 -26.30 -28.25
N GLU A 429 -6.93 -27.61 -28.39
CA GLU A 429 -8.17 -28.26 -28.86
C GLU A 429 -8.50 -29.50 -28.03
N LEU A 430 -9.79 -29.84 -27.91
CA LEU A 430 -10.27 -31.04 -27.21
C LEU A 430 -10.40 -32.21 -28.17
N ALA A 431 -9.76 -33.33 -27.85
CA ALA A 431 -9.97 -34.61 -28.53
C ALA A 431 -10.85 -35.53 -27.69
N LYS A 432 -11.94 -36.04 -28.27
CA LYS A 432 -12.82 -37.02 -27.59
C LYS A 432 -12.30 -38.45 -27.69
N ASP A 433 -11.45 -38.71 -28.68
CA ASP A 433 -10.85 -40.01 -28.95
C ASP A 433 -9.45 -39.84 -29.55
N ILE A 434 -8.72 -40.96 -29.65
CA ILE A 434 -7.35 -40.96 -30.14
C ILE A 434 -7.22 -40.58 -31.62
N ASN A 435 -8.23 -40.83 -32.46
CA ASN A 435 -8.16 -40.47 -33.88
C ASN A 435 -8.25 -38.94 -34.02
N GLN A 436 -9.17 -38.31 -33.30
CA GLN A 436 -9.25 -36.85 -33.20
C GLN A 436 -7.97 -36.25 -32.63
N ALA A 437 -7.38 -36.88 -31.60
CA ALA A 437 -6.12 -36.42 -31.01
C ALA A 437 -4.99 -36.41 -32.04
N ILE A 438 -4.89 -37.43 -32.90
CA ILE A 438 -3.88 -37.49 -33.97
C ILE A 438 -4.07 -36.35 -34.97
N GLU A 439 -5.30 -36.12 -35.44
CA GLU A 439 -5.59 -35.02 -36.38
C GLU A 439 -5.28 -33.65 -35.79
N ILE A 440 -5.65 -33.44 -34.53
CA ILE A 440 -5.35 -32.20 -33.79
C ILE A 440 -3.84 -32.04 -33.63
N ALA A 441 -3.11 -33.10 -33.30
CA ALA A 441 -1.67 -33.08 -33.14
C ALA A 441 -0.94 -32.70 -34.43
N GLU A 442 -1.42 -33.19 -35.59
CA GLU A 442 -0.90 -32.82 -36.90
C GLU A 442 -1.14 -31.35 -37.24
N ARG A 443 -2.26 -30.74 -36.77
CA ARG A 443 -2.54 -29.31 -36.93
C ARG A 443 -1.74 -28.40 -36.00
N ILE A 444 -1.62 -28.77 -34.71
CA ILE A 444 -0.93 -27.96 -33.70
C ILE A 444 0.59 -28.07 -33.89
N GLY A 445 1.08 -29.29 -34.14
CA GLY A 445 2.50 -29.63 -34.22
C GLY A 445 3.08 -30.11 -32.88
N TYR A 446 4.14 -30.91 -32.96
CA TYR A 446 4.88 -31.41 -31.80
C TYR A 446 6.04 -30.47 -31.41
N PRO A 447 6.47 -30.42 -30.13
CA PRO A 447 5.93 -31.20 -29.02
C PRO A 447 4.60 -30.69 -28.46
N LEU A 448 3.85 -31.56 -27.78
CA LEU A 448 2.53 -31.29 -27.22
C LEU A 448 2.48 -31.48 -25.70
N VAL A 449 1.45 -30.87 -25.11
CA VAL A 449 0.99 -31.12 -23.75
C VAL A 449 -0.41 -31.72 -23.83
N LEU A 450 -0.64 -32.82 -23.11
CA LEU A 450 -1.96 -33.42 -22.96
C LEU A 450 -2.48 -33.16 -21.55
N LYS A 451 -3.74 -32.77 -21.44
CA LYS A 451 -4.43 -32.57 -20.16
C LYS A 451 -5.79 -33.25 -20.16
N VAL A 452 -6.17 -33.94 -19.10
CA VAL A 452 -7.53 -34.51 -18.96
C VAL A 452 -8.58 -33.41 -18.99
N ALA A 453 -9.66 -33.61 -19.74
CA ALA A 453 -10.81 -32.72 -19.75
C ALA A 453 -11.94 -33.33 -18.91
N SER A 454 -12.18 -32.80 -17.71
CA SER A 454 -13.27 -33.27 -16.85
C SER A 454 -13.75 -32.15 -15.92
N PRO A 455 -15.07 -31.94 -15.77
CA PRO A 455 -15.61 -31.01 -14.77
C PRO A 455 -15.39 -31.51 -13.34
N ASP A 456 -15.17 -32.81 -13.14
CA ASP A 456 -15.03 -33.43 -11.81
C ASP A 456 -13.58 -33.45 -11.32
N ILE A 457 -12.60 -33.18 -12.20
CA ILE A 457 -11.16 -33.23 -11.90
C ILE A 457 -10.59 -31.80 -11.92
N LEU A 458 -10.55 -31.16 -10.75
CA LEU A 458 -10.02 -29.80 -10.58
C LEU A 458 -8.48 -29.75 -10.59
N HIS A 459 -7.83 -30.70 -9.94
CA HIS A 459 -6.36 -30.80 -9.87
C HIS A 459 -5.86 -31.91 -10.79
N LYS A 460 -5.67 -31.55 -12.07
CA LYS A 460 -5.32 -32.50 -13.15
C LYS A 460 -4.02 -33.27 -12.89
N THR A 461 -3.03 -32.62 -12.29
CA THR A 461 -1.73 -33.23 -11.98
C THR A 461 -1.85 -34.36 -10.96
N ASP A 462 -2.74 -34.23 -9.97
CA ASP A 462 -2.88 -35.17 -8.85
C ASP A 462 -3.41 -36.54 -9.29
N VAL A 463 -4.11 -36.58 -10.42
CA VAL A 463 -4.64 -37.81 -11.03
C VAL A 463 -3.80 -38.29 -12.21
N GLY A 464 -2.57 -37.79 -12.36
CA GLY A 464 -1.71 -38.10 -13.51
C GLY A 464 -2.25 -37.57 -14.85
N GLY A 465 -3.23 -36.67 -14.81
CA GLY A 465 -3.98 -36.15 -15.95
C GLY A 465 -3.25 -35.08 -16.75
N VAL A 466 -1.94 -34.92 -16.58
CA VAL A 466 -1.10 -33.99 -17.36
C VAL A 466 0.16 -34.72 -17.84
N LYS A 467 0.39 -34.73 -19.16
CA LYS A 467 1.62 -35.25 -19.78
C LYS A 467 2.22 -34.16 -20.66
N ILE A 468 3.49 -33.85 -20.46
CA ILE A 468 4.20 -32.76 -21.16
C ILE A 468 5.27 -33.31 -22.10
N GLY A 469 5.55 -32.57 -23.17
CA GLY A 469 6.71 -32.83 -24.03
C GLY A 469 6.54 -34.04 -24.94
N ILE A 470 5.31 -34.35 -25.36
CA ILE A 470 5.02 -35.45 -26.29
C ILE A 470 5.57 -35.09 -27.66
N LYS A 471 6.46 -35.92 -28.22
CA LYS A 471 7.28 -35.55 -29.38
C LYS A 471 6.81 -36.14 -30.70
N ASN A 472 5.98 -37.17 -30.66
CA ASN A 472 5.57 -37.91 -31.84
C ASN A 472 4.23 -38.62 -31.64
N LYS A 473 3.73 -39.20 -32.73
CA LYS A 473 2.44 -39.91 -32.80
C LYS A 473 2.35 -41.14 -31.90
N GLN A 474 3.46 -41.83 -31.66
CA GLN A 474 3.46 -43.00 -30.78
C GLN A 474 3.32 -42.56 -29.33
N GLU A 475 4.16 -41.63 -28.88
CA GLU A 475 4.07 -41.05 -27.52
C GLU A 475 2.69 -40.43 -27.25
N LEU A 476 2.04 -39.85 -28.27
CA LEU A 476 0.67 -39.33 -28.17
C LEU A 476 -0.34 -40.42 -27.84
N ARG A 477 -0.28 -41.57 -28.52
CA ARG A 477 -1.18 -42.71 -28.28
C ARG A 477 -1.02 -43.23 -26.86
N ASP A 478 0.22 -43.52 -26.49
CA ASP A 478 0.55 -44.07 -25.18
C ASP A 478 0.10 -43.11 -24.06
N SER A 479 0.39 -41.81 -24.22
CA SER A 479 0.02 -40.80 -23.22
C SER A 479 -1.49 -40.53 -23.15
N PHE A 480 -2.23 -40.65 -24.26
CA PHE A 480 -3.67 -40.46 -24.28
C PHE A 480 -4.36 -41.57 -23.48
N ASP A 481 -3.98 -42.82 -23.73
CA ASP A 481 -4.54 -43.98 -23.02
C ASP A 481 -4.17 -43.95 -21.53
N ASP A 482 -2.91 -43.60 -21.21
CA ASP A 482 -2.43 -43.43 -19.84
C ASP A 482 -3.26 -42.39 -19.06
N ILE A 483 -3.50 -41.21 -19.65
CA ILE A 483 -4.27 -40.15 -18.99
C ILE A 483 -5.69 -40.61 -18.67
N ILE A 484 -6.36 -41.25 -19.63
CA ILE A 484 -7.74 -41.74 -19.44
C ILE A 484 -7.77 -42.85 -18.38
N TRP A 485 -6.77 -43.73 -18.39
CA TRP A 485 -6.65 -44.81 -17.43
C TRP A 485 -6.40 -44.30 -16.01
N GLU A 486 -5.40 -43.42 -15.81
CA GLU A 486 -5.10 -42.85 -14.49
C GLU A 486 -6.27 -42.04 -13.94
N ALA A 487 -6.91 -41.20 -14.77
CA ALA A 487 -8.07 -40.42 -14.36
C ALA A 487 -9.22 -41.32 -13.84
N LYS A 488 -9.53 -42.41 -14.55
CA LYS A 488 -10.54 -43.39 -14.09
C LYS A 488 -10.09 -44.22 -12.89
N ARG A 489 -8.80 -44.46 -12.73
CA ARG A 489 -8.25 -45.20 -11.60
C ARG A 489 -8.34 -44.38 -10.31
N TYR A 490 -7.96 -43.10 -10.35
CA TYR A 490 -8.01 -42.21 -9.20
C TYR A 490 -9.43 -41.69 -8.91
N MET A 491 -10.23 -41.43 -9.95
CA MET A 491 -11.61 -40.96 -9.82
C MET A 491 -12.56 -41.75 -10.73
N PRO A 492 -13.00 -42.96 -10.33
CA PRO A 492 -13.79 -43.86 -11.18
C PRO A 492 -15.13 -43.30 -11.66
N ASN A 493 -15.72 -42.38 -10.89
CA ASN A 493 -17.01 -41.77 -11.19
C ASN A 493 -16.88 -40.42 -11.93
N ALA A 494 -15.66 -39.95 -12.21
CA ALA A 494 -15.45 -38.68 -12.89
C ALA A 494 -15.90 -38.78 -14.36
N LYS A 495 -16.66 -37.79 -14.80
CA LYS A 495 -17.06 -37.60 -16.19
C LYS A 495 -15.86 -37.09 -16.99
N ILE A 496 -15.25 -37.96 -17.79
CA ILE A 496 -14.17 -37.56 -18.69
C ILE A 496 -14.77 -37.17 -20.05
N LEU A 497 -14.56 -35.92 -20.45
CA LEU A 497 -15.02 -35.37 -21.72
C LEU A 497 -14.05 -35.67 -22.88
N GLY A 498 -12.80 -35.97 -22.56
CA GLY A 498 -11.73 -36.25 -23.52
C GLY A 498 -10.36 -35.84 -22.97
N VAL A 499 -9.42 -35.59 -23.89
CA VAL A 499 -8.09 -35.07 -23.59
C VAL A 499 -7.84 -33.79 -24.39
N ILE A 500 -7.44 -32.73 -23.69
CA ILE A 500 -7.01 -31.46 -24.27
C ILE A 500 -5.60 -31.64 -24.83
N LEU A 501 -5.41 -31.34 -26.11
CA LEU A 501 -4.10 -31.24 -26.74
C LEU A 501 -3.73 -29.77 -26.86
N GLN A 502 -2.55 -29.43 -26.37
CA GLN A 502 -2.07 -28.06 -26.25
C GLN A 502 -0.63 -27.93 -26.79
N GLU A 503 -0.35 -26.84 -27.50
CA GLU A 503 0.99 -26.46 -27.96
C GLU A 503 1.97 -26.40 -26.79
N PHE A 504 3.12 -27.05 -26.93
CA PHE A 504 4.18 -26.96 -25.92
C PHE A 504 4.90 -25.61 -25.99
N ILE A 505 4.85 -24.86 -24.89
CA ILE A 505 5.52 -23.56 -24.77
C ILE A 505 6.95 -23.75 -24.26
N SER A 506 7.94 -23.43 -25.09
CA SER A 506 9.37 -23.61 -24.82
C SER A 506 10.03 -22.49 -24.01
N ALA A 507 9.25 -21.53 -23.52
CA ALA A 507 9.75 -20.50 -22.61
C ALA A 507 10.25 -21.14 -21.30
N LYS A 508 11.31 -20.56 -20.73
CA LYS A 508 11.96 -21.10 -19.53
C LYS A 508 11.56 -20.41 -18.24
N ARG A 509 10.88 -19.26 -18.34
CA ARG A 509 10.52 -18.43 -17.19
C ARG A 509 9.02 -18.45 -17.01
N GLU A 510 8.62 -18.68 -15.78
CA GLU A 510 7.23 -18.80 -15.37
C GLU A 510 6.94 -17.67 -14.38
N VAL A 511 5.86 -16.93 -14.62
CA VAL A 511 5.33 -15.94 -13.68
C VAL A 511 3.87 -16.24 -13.40
N ILE A 512 3.35 -15.76 -12.28
CA ILE A 512 1.94 -15.89 -11.92
C ILE A 512 1.28 -14.51 -11.94
N LEU A 513 0.10 -14.44 -12.56
CA LEU A 513 -0.76 -13.27 -12.52
C LEU A 513 -2.09 -13.70 -11.91
N GLY A 514 -2.47 -13.12 -10.79
CA GLY A 514 -3.71 -13.46 -10.10
C GLY A 514 -4.57 -12.25 -9.82
N MET A 515 -5.82 -12.51 -9.46
CA MET A 515 -6.72 -11.53 -8.87
C MET A 515 -7.60 -12.23 -7.83
N ASN A 516 -7.75 -11.61 -6.67
CA ASN A 516 -8.80 -11.96 -5.71
C ASN A 516 -9.62 -10.70 -5.37
N LYS A 517 -10.92 -10.87 -5.16
CA LYS A 517 -11.82 -9.77 -4.79
C LYS A 517 -11.72 -9.50 -3.28
N ASP A 518 -11.03 -8.42 -2.92
CA ASP A 518 -11.00 -7.91 -1.54
C ASP A 518 -12.36 -7.29 -1.17
N PRO A 519 -12.89 -7.55 0.04
CA PRO A 519 -14.21 -7.07 0.44
C PRO A 519 -14.31 -5.54 0.59
N GLN A 520 -13.19 -4.82 0.72
CA GLN A 520 -13.19 -3.36 0.88
C GLN A 520 -12.72 -2.63 -0.37
N PHE A 521 -11.69 -3.16 -1.05
CA PHE A 521 -11.06 -2.49 -2.20
C PHE A 521 -11.41 -3.10 -3.56
N GLY A 522 -12.12 -4.23 -3.62
CA GLY A 522 -12.49 -4.85 -4.89
C GLY A 522 -11.33 -5.66 -5.49
N PRO A 523 -11.14 -5.67 -6.82
CA PRO A 523 -10.15 -6.54 -7.46
C PRO A 523 -8.71 -6.21 -7.04
N LEU A 524 -8.10 -7.12 -6.29
CA LEU A 524 -6.70 -7.06 -5.88
C LEU A 524 -5.86 -7.94 -6.81
N LEU A 525 -5.09 -7.32 -7.68
CA LEU A 525 -4.16 -7.99 -8.59
C LEU A 525 -2.93 -8.47 -7.82
N MET A 526 -2.42 -9.63 -8.23
CA MET A 526 -1.20 -10.24 -7.72
C MET A 526 -0.23 -10.51 -8.87
N PHE A 527 1.05 -10.24 -8.66
CA PHE A 527 2.13 -10.69 -9.53
C PHE A 527 3.24 -11.35 -8.72
N GLY A 528 3.79 -12.46 -9.22
CA GLY A 528 4.95 -13.12 -8.61
C GLY A 528 5.70 -14.02 -9.59
N LEU A 529 6.82 -14.59 -9.13
CA LEU A 529 7.51 -15.65 -9.87
C LEU A 529 6.68 -16.94 -9.78
N GLY A 530 6.39 -17.56 -10.92
CA GLY A 530 5.51 -18.72 -11.05
C GLY A 530 6.18 -20.05 -10.71
N GLY A 531 5.41 -21.13 -10.81
CA GLY A 531 5.86 -22.49 -10.54
C GLY A 531 5.65 -22.94 -9.09
N ILE A 532 6.23 -24.08 -8.71
CA ILE A 532 5.99 -24.74 -7.41
C ILE A 532 6.49 -23.96 -6.18
N TYR A 533 7.25 -22.88 -6.38
CA TYR A 533 7.87 -22.12 -5.30
C TYR A 533 7.06 -20.88 -4.86
N VAL A 534 5.98 -20.52 -5.55
CA VAL A 534 5.15 -19.34 -5.24
C VAL A 534 4.68 -19.38 -3.77
N GLU A 535 4.07 -20.49 -3.37
CA GLU A 535 3.50 -20.69 -2.03
C GLU A 535 4.57 -20.70 -0.93
N ALA A 536 5.76 -21.24 -1.25
CA ALA A 536 6.85 -21.39 -0.31
C ALA A 536 7.64 -20.09 -0.09
N LEU A 537 7.86 -19.31 -1.15
CA LEU A 537 8.71 -18.10 -1.10
C LEU A 537 7.94 -16.83 -0.75
N LYS A 538 6.62 -16.80 -0.99
CA LYS A 538 5.75 -15.61 -0.79
C LYS A 538 6.33 -14.35 -1.44
N ASP A 539 7.03 -14.50 -2.56
CA ASP A 539 7.66 -13.41 -3.30
C ASP A 539 6.68 -12.83 -4.33
N VAL A 540 5.72 -12.07 -3.82
CA VAL A 540 4.58 -11.54 -4.57
C VAL A 540 4.40 -10.04 -4.32
N SER A 541 3.76 -9.38 -5.28
CA SER A 541 3.39 -7.97 -5.26
C SER A 541 1.88 -7.83 -5.49
N PHE A 542 1.27 -6.79 -4.91
CA PHE A 542 -0.16 -6.56 -5.01
C PHE A 542 -0.51 -5.13 -5.42
N ARG A 543 -1.56 -4.97 -6.22
CA ARG A 543 -2.17 -3.66 -6.56
C ARG A 543 -3.69 -3.78 -6.70
N VAL A 544 -4.42 -2.75 -6.31
CA VAL A 544 -5.86 -2.65 -6.57
C VAL A 544 -6.06 -2.22 -8.03
N ALA A 545 -6.93 -2.92 -8.75
CA ALA A 545 -7.30 -2.55 -10.12
C ALA A 545 -8.24 -1.32 -10.13
N PRO A 546 -8.16 -0.45 -11.15
CA PRO A 546 -7.27 -0.52 -12.29
C PRO A 546 -5.82 -0.09 -11.96
N ILE A 547 -4.85 -0.58 -12.74
CA ILE A 547 -3.43 -0.20 -12.64
C ILE A 547 -2.91 0.51 -13.89
N THR A 548 -1.92 1.36 -13.70
CA THR A 548 -1.14 2.02 -14.75
C THR A 548 0.04 1.17 -15.20
N GLU A 549 0.62 1.50 -16.36
CA GLU A 549 1.85 0.84 -16.85
C GLU A 549 3.01 0.95 -15.86
N SER A 550 3.17 2.12 -15.23
CA SER A 550 4.18 2.32 -14.19
C SER A 550 3.94 1.45 -12.95
N GLU A 551 2.67 1.26 -12.54
CA GLU A 551 2.35 0.40 -11.40
C GLU A 551 2.59 -1.08 -11.73
N ALA A 552 2.25 -1.52 -12.95
CA ALA A 552 2.56 -2.86 -13.43
C ALA A 552 4.08 -3.12 -13.46
N TRP A 553 4.87 -2.15 -13.94
CA TRP A 553 6.33 -2.26 -13.93
C TRP A 553 6.88 -2.29 -12.50
N GLU A 554 6.35 -1.46 -11.60
CA GLU A 554 6.72 -1.48 -10.18
C GLU A 554 6.42 -2.83 -9.53
N MET A 555 5.24 -3.43 -9.77
CA MET A 555 4.90 -4.78 -9.32
C MET A 555 5.94 -5.81 -9.74
N ILE A 556 6.40 -5.74 -11.00
CA ILE A 556 7.41 -6.68 -11.51
C ILE A 556 8.78 -6.43 -10.91
N SER A 557 9.15 -5.17 -10.67
CA SER A 557 10.48 -4.80 -10.16
C SER A 557 10.66 -4.99 -8.65
N GLU A 558 9.57 -5.06 -7.88
CA GLU A 558 9.61 -5.09 -6.41
C GLU A 558 9.73 -6.49 -5.81
N ILE A 559 9.46 -7.54 -6.60
CA ILE A 559 9.73 -8.92 -6.16
C ILE A 559 11.23 -9.15 -6.00
N LYS A 560 11.62 -9.90 -4.98
CA LYS A 560 13.03 -10.21 -4.67
C LYS A 560 13.70 -10.96 -5.82
N SER A 561 12.92 -11.75 -6.54
CA SER A 561 13.34 -12.53 -7.70
C SER A 561 13.41 -11.74 -9.02
N PHE A 562 13.14 -10.43 -9.03
CA PHE A 562 13.29 -9.59 -10.23
C PHE A 562 14.64 -9.76 -10.98
N PRO A 563 15.80 -9.94 -10.31
CA PRO A 563 17.06 -10.24 -11.00
C PRO A 563 17.02 -11.48 -11.90
N LEU A 564 16.20 -12.49 -11.60
CA LEU A 564 15.99 -13.68 -12.44
C LEU A 564 15.29 -13.32 -13.77
N LEU A 565 14.36 -12.35 -13.73
CA LEU A 565 13.70 -11.84 -14.92
C LEU A 565 14.63 -10.98 -15.78
N ARG A 566 15.60 -10.29 -15.17
CA ARG A 566 16.65 -9.56 -15.92
C ARG A 566 17.70 -10.46 -16.56
N GLY A 567 17.72 -11.75 -16.21
CA GLY A 567 18.69 -12.73 -16.66
C GLY A 567 19.91 -12.81 -15.74
N ILE A 568 20.41 -14.03 -15.51
CA ILE A 568 21.58 -14.32 -14.68
C ILE A 568 22.66 -14.97 -15.56
N ARG A 569 23.95 -14.69 -15.28
CA ARG A 569 25.10 -15.38 -15.89
C ARG A 569 25.05 -15.47 -17.42
N GLY A 570 24.75 -14.34 -18.09
CA GLY A 570 24.73 -14.25 -19.56
C GLY A 570 23.41 -14.68 -20.21
N GLU A 571 22.39 -15.06 -19.43
CA GLU A 571 21.04 -15.24 -19.96
C GLU A 571 20.45 -13.92 -20.47
N LYS A 572 19.63 -14.01 -21.52
CA LYS A 572 18.83 -12.87 -21.99
C LYS A 572 17.75 -12.54 -20.97
N SER A 573 17.45 -11.24 -20.82
CA SER A 573 16.30 -10.77 -20.04
C SER A 573 14.99 -11.37 -20.57
N ALA A 574 14.05 -11.62 -19.67
CA ALA A 574 12.67 -11.91 -19.99
C ALA A 574 12.02 -10.73 -20.72
N ASP A 575 10.96 -11.02 -21.47
CA ASP A 575 10.09 -10.02 -22.09
C ASP A 575 9.15 -9.38 -21.05
N ILE A 576 9.70 -8.47 -20.26
CA ILE A 576 8.98 -7.74 -19.21
C ILE A 576 7.80 -6.95 -19.78
N ASP A 577 7.96 -6.36 -20.97
CA ASP A 577 6.91 -5.56 -21.61
C ASP A 577 5.66 -6.42 -21.91
N SER A 578 5.85 -7.68 -22.30
CA SER A 578 4.74 -8.62 -22.47
C SER A 578 4.03 -9.04 -21.16
N ILE A 579 4.75 -9.03 -20.03
CA ILE A 579 4.16 -9.23 -18.70
C ILE A 579 3.31 -8.01 -18.32
N VAL A 580 3.84 -6.81 -18.55
CA VAL A 580 3.13 -5.54 -18.32
C VAL A 580 1.83 -5.49 -19.13
N ASP A 581 1.86 -5.77 -20.43
CA ASP A 581 0.64 -5.83 -21.28
C ASP A 581 -0.38 -6.85 -20.73
N SER A 582 0.07 -8.02 -20.29
CA SER A 582 -0.80 -9.06 -19.70
C SER A 582 -1.44 -8.59 -18.38
N LEU A 583 -0.68 -7.91 -17.52
CA LEU A 583 -1.18 -7.34 -16.26
C LEU A 583 -2.20 -6.22 -16.51
N LEU A 584 -1.96 -5.34 -17.48
CA LEU A 584 -2.89 -4.26 -17.83
C LEU A 584 -4.20 -4.80 -18.43
N ARG A 585 -4.13 -5.85 -19.27
CA ARG A 585 -5.32 -6.53 -19.80
C ARG A 585 -6.10 -7.26 -18.72
N LEU A 586 -5.40 -7.94 -17.82
CA LEU A 586 -6.01 -8.56 -16.64
C LEU A 586 -6.71 -7.50 -15.78
N SER A 587 -6.04 -6.37 -15.54
CA SER A 587 -6.60 -5.23 -14.83
C SER A 587 -7.88 -4.71 -15.47
N GLN A 588 -7.93 -4.58 -16.80
CA GLN A 588 -9.15 -4.14 -17.49
C GLN A 588 -10.26 -5.20 -17.38
N LEU A 589 -9.95 -6.49 -17.55
CA LEU A 589 -10.92 -7.60 -17.44
C LEU A 589 -11.65 -7.59 -16.10
N VAL A 590 -10.90 -7.49 -15.01
CA VAL A 590 -11.47 -7.55 -13.66
C VAL A 590 -12.20 -6.27 -13.25
N THR A 591 -11.86 -5.14 -13.88
CA THR A 591 -12.61 -3.88 -13.72
C THR A 591 -13.90 -3.88 -14.53
N ASP A 592 -13.89 -4.42 -15.75
CA ASP A 592 -15.06 -4.49 -16.63
C ASP A 592 -16.12 -5.48 -16.13
N PHE A 593 -15.69 -6.49 -15.35
CA PHE A 593 -16.54 -7.55 -14.81
C PHE A 593 -16.33 -7.77 -13.29
N PRO A 594 -17.00 -6.96 -12.44
CA PRO A 594 -16.87 -7.06 -10.97
C PRO A 594 -17.40 -8.34 -10.34
N ASN A 595 -18.07 -9.21 -11.10
CA ASN A 595 -18.56 -10.50 -10.65
C ASN A 595 -17.45 -11.57 -10.61
N ILE A 596 -16.27 -11.31 -11.17
CA ILE A 596 -15.11 -12.19 -10.97
C ILE A 596 -14.67 -12.11 -9.51
N LEU A 597 -14.65 -13.24 -8.81
CA LEU A 597 -14.20 -13.32 -7.41
C LEU A 597 -12.73 -13.68 -7.30
N GLU A 598 -12.28 -14.56 -8.18
CA GLU A 598 -10.92 -15.06 -8.22
C GLU A 598 -10.52 -15.36 -9.65
N MET A 599 -9.29 -15.06 -10.01
CA MET A 599 -8.69 -15.41 -11.29
C MET A 599 -7.22 -15.74 -11.10
N ASP A 600 -6.75 -16.79 -11.76
CA ASP A 600 -5.34 -17.18 -11.73
C ASP A 600 -4.86 -17.52 -13.15
N ILE A 601 -3.73 -16.95 -13.55
CA ILE A 601 -2.94 -17.32 -14.72
C ILE A 601 -1.62 -17.88 -14.23
N ASN A 602 -1.54 -19.21 -14.14
CA ASN A 602 -0.41 -19.91 -13.55
C ASN A 602 -0.07 -21.22 -14.29
N PRO A 603 1.03 -21.27 -15.07
CA PRO A 603 1.96 -20.16 -15.32
C PRO A 603 1.55 -19.28 -16.50
N LEU A 604 1.92 -18.00 -16.42
CA LEU A 604 2.22 -17.19 -17.59
C LEU A 604 3.68 -17.46 -17.99
N MET A 605 3.86 -18.10 -19.14
CA MET A 605 5.16 -18.45 -19.68
C MET A 605 5.78 -17.27 -20.42
N VAL A 606 7.01 -16.87 -20.07
CA VAL A 606 7.65 -15.65 -20.60
C VAL A 606 8.91 -15.98 -21.40
N TYR A 607 8.91 -15.59 -22.68
CA TYR A 607 10.07 -15.73 -23.56
C TYR A 607 11.13 -14.66 -23.30
N ASP A 608 12.28 -14.77 -23.97
CA ASP A 608 13.29 -13.71 -24.00
C ASP A 608 12.73 -12.41 -24.58
N LYS A 609 13.32 -11.28 -24.16
CA LYS A 609 12.96 -9.92 -24.56
C LYS A 609 12.66 -9.79 -26.06
N GLY A 610 11.54 -9.12 -26.38
CA GLY A 610 11.10 -8.82 -27.75
C GLY A 610 10.34 -9.97 -28.43
N LYS A 611 9.88 -10.95 -27.66
CA LYS A 611 9.06 -12.06 -28.13
C LYS A 611 7.64 -11.89 -27.57
N ARG A 612 7.32 -12.61 -26.47
CA ARG A 612 5.97 -12.68 -25.91
C ARG A 612 5.91 -13.36 -24.55
N SER A 613 4.76 -13.23 -23.91
CA SER A 613 4.25 -14.11 -22.86
C SER A 613 3.07 -14.94 -23.38
N VAL A 614 2.80 -16.09 -22.77
CA VAL A 614 1.69 -16.99 -23.12
C VAL A 614 1.10 -17.62 -21.84
N ALA A 615 -0.20 -17.46 -21.63
CA ALA A 615 -0.94 -18.06 -20.51
C ALA A 615 -1.26 -19.52 -20.82
N THR A 616 -0.70 -20.47 -20.08
CA THR A 616 -0.87 -21.92 -20.37
C THR A 616 -1.94 -22.59 -19.52
N ASP A 617 -2.27 -22.01 -18.37
CA ASP A 617 -3.39 -22.39 -17.53
C ASP A 617 -4.08 -21.15 -16.98
N VAL A 618 -5.41 -21.18 -16.95
CA VAL A 618 -6.26 -20.07 -16.51
C VAL A 618 -7.43 -20.61 -15.73
N ARG A 619 -7.68 -20.06 -14.55
CA ARG A 619 -8.84 -20.36 -13.71
C ARG A 619 -9.60 -19.09 -13.41
N ILE A 620 -10.93 -19.14 -13.47
CA ILE A 620 -11.80 -18.01 -13.19
C ILE A 620 -12.99 -18.50 -12.35
N SER A 621 -13.21 -17.82 -11.23
CA SER A 621 -14.34 -18.03 -10.32
C SER A 621 -15.28 -16.82 -10.36
N LEU A 622 -16.58 -17.08 -10.39
CA LEU A 622 -17.63 -16.06 -10.47
C LEU A 622 -18.43 -15.99 -9.16
N GLY A 623 -18.91 -14.80 -8.84
CA GLY A 623 -19.90 -14.52 -7.81
C GLY A 623 -21.29 -14.54 -8.42
N GLY A 624 -22.22 -15.20 -7.72
CA GLY A 624 -23.65 -15.26 -8.08
C GLY A 624 -24.40 -13.98 -7.82
#